data_AF-A0A9P2EP15-F1
#
_entry.id   AF-A0A9P2EP15-F1
#
_cell.length_a   1.000
_cell.length_b   1.000
_cell.length_c   1.000
_cell.angle_alpha   90.00
_cell.angle_beta   90.00
_cell.angle_gamma   90.00
#
_symmetry.space_group_name_H-M   'P 1'
#
loop_
_entity.id
_entity.type
_entity.pdbx_description
1 polymer ?
#
loop_
_entity_poly.entity_id
_entity_poly.type
_entity_poly.pdbx_seq_one_letter_code
_entity_poly.pdbx_strand_id
1 'polypeptide(L)'
;MVISYTWFVVPLLIFIITLAITVVFYSTAPVDFPIHFDMSGTVTDTVAKSPRVVLLLPMMQLGMIALFIFINFVIARSKQTVENENPTDSLKRNMLFRQISSKAMLIMCTIMVIDFLIMQVVTLLALPAEWMMVTMIISVVLILFGTVLLAVKVGQGGSRLKFADQPDGVNKPIRDDDSFWKAGVIYFNRNDPALFVEKRFGIGWTINTARPVAWLSFVIIIAVIILISILF
;
A
#
# COMPACT_ATOMS: atom_id res chain seq x y z
N MET A 1 15.41 3.33 9.06
CA MET A 1 15.00 4.71 8.69
C MET A 1 14.01 4.59 7.53
N VAL A 2 12.96 5.40 7.48
CA VAL A 2 11.97 5.43 6.38
C VAL A 2 12.06 6.79 5.67
N ILE A 3 11.40 6.95 4.52
CA ILE A 3 11.30 8.27 3.90
C ILE A 3 10.50 9.23 4.78
N SER A 4 10.81 10.52 4.67
CA SER A 4 10.06 11.59 5.34
C SER A 4 8.60 11.58 4.91
N TYR A 5 7.69 11.83 5.86
CA TYR A 5 6.27 11.99 5.58
C TYR A 5 5.97 13.20 4.69
N THR A 6 6.88 14.16 4.58
CA THR A 6 6.74 15.32 3.69
C THR A 6 6.53 14.92 2.22
N TRP A 7 7.05 13.77 1.80
CA TRP A 7 6.86 13.28 0.43
C TRP A 7 5.41 12.91 0.09
N PHE A 8 4.56 12.66 1.09
CA PHE A 8 3.13 12.46 0.88
C PHE A 8 2.40 13.74 0.41
N VAL A 9 3.08 14.90 0.39
CA VAL A 9 2.56 16.09 -0.28
C VAL A 9 2.23 15.83 -1.75
N VAL A 10 2.99 14.96 -2.44
CA VAL A 10 2.76 14.64 -3.86
C VAL A 10 1.37 13.99 -4.07
N PRO A 11 1.04 12.83 -3.46
CA PRO A 11 -0.29 12.27 -3.60
C PRO A 11 -1.39 13.15 -3.00
N LEU A 12 -1.11 13.93 -1.94
CA LEU A 12 -2.08 14.89 -1.40
C LEU A 12 -2.42 16.02 -2.38
N LEU A 13 -1.44 16.54 -3.11
CA LEU A 13 -1.68 17.53 -4.16
C LEU A 13 -2.53 16.95 -5.29
N ILE A 14 -2.28 15.69 -5.69
CA ILE A 14 -3.11 15.01 -6.69
C ILE A 14 -4.55 14.86 -6.18
N PHE A 15 -4.75 14.50 -4.91
CA PHE A 15 -6.07 14.48 -4.28
C PHE A 15 -6.77 15.84 -4.29
N ILE A 16 -6.05 16.92 -3.98
CA ILE A 16 -6.60 18.29 -4.04
C ILE A 16 -7.01 18.64 -5.47
N ILE A 17 -6.22 18.25 -6.47
CA ILE A 17 -6.55 18.42 -7.89
C ILE A 17 -7.82 17.62 -8.23
N THR A 18 -7.92 16.36 -7.81
CA THR A 18 -9.13 15.54 -8.01
C THR A 18 -10.36 16.21 -7.39
N LEU A 19 -10.27 16.74 -6.16
CA LEU A 19 -11.36 17.48 -5.52
C LEU A 19 -11.72 18.76 -6.29
N ALA A 20 -10.72 19.53 -6.72
CA ALA A 20 -10.95 20.76 -7.46
C ALA A 20 -11.68 20.49 -8.79
N ILE A 21 -11.21 19.51 -9.56
CA ILE A 21 -11.86 19.07 -10.81
C ILE A 21 -13.28 18.58 -10.53
N THR A 22 -13.47 17.82 -9.45
CA THR A 22 -14.79 17.36 -9.02
C THR A 22 -15.77 18.51 -8.83
N VAL A 23 -15.37 19.55 -8.10
CA VAL A 23 -16.23 20.71 -7.84
C VAL A 23 -16.48 21.51 -9.13
N VAL A 24 -15.44 21.75 -9.93
CA VAL A 24 -15.52 22.56 -11.15
C VAL A 24 -16.42 21.92 -12.21
N PHE A 25 -16.33 20.61 -12.41
CA PHE A 25 -17.05 19.90 -13.46
C PHE A 25 -18.35 19.24 -12.98
N TYR A 26 -18.72 19.35 -11.70
CA TYR A 26 -19.93 18.74 -11.15
C TYR A 26 -21.22 19.16 -11.90
N SER A 27 -21.33 20.45 -12.25
CA SER A 27 -22.51 20.99 -12.94
C SER A 27 -22.67 20.44 -14.35
N THR A 28 -21.55 20.23 -15.06
CA THR A 28 -21.50 19.71 -16.44
C THR A 28 -21.46 18.20 -16.51
N ALA A 29 -21.21 17.51 -15.39
CA ALA A 29 -21.12 16.06 -15.35
C ALA A 29 -22.44 15.38 -15.76
N PRO A 30 -22.38 14.15 -16.32
CA PRO A 30 -23.55 13.35 -16.67
C PRO A 30 -24.60 13.25 -15.56
N VAL A 31 -25.86 13.06 -15.96
CA VAL A 31 -26.97 12.87 -15.01
C VAL A 31 -26.84 11.52 -14.29
N ASP A 32 -26.29 10.51 -14.95
CA ASP A 32 -26.05 9.19 -14.39
C ASP A 32 -24.57 8.80 -14.59
N PHE A 33 -24.00 8.12 -13.59
CA PHE A 33 -22.64 7.60 -13.62
C PHE A 33 -22.63 6.09 -13.77
N PRO A 34 -21.73 5.52 -14.58
CA PRO A 34 -21.55 4.08 -14.67
C PRO A 34 -20.89 3.56 -13.39
N ILE A 35 -21.43 2.47 -12.83
CA ILE A 35 -20.89 1.78 -11.65
C ILE A 35 -20.46 0.35 -11.95
N HIS A 36 -21.01 -0.26 -12.99
CA HIS A 36 -20.60 -1.58 -13.47
C HIS A 36 -20.40 -1.57 -14.99
N PHE A 37 -19.36 -2.28 -15.40
CA PHE A 37 -19.02 -2.54 -16.79
C PHE A 37 -18.90 -4.04 -17.01
N ASP A 38 -19.33 -4.52 -18.17
CA ASP A 38 -19.04 -5.89 -18.58
C ASP A 38 -17.61 -6.04 -19.12
N MET A 39 -17.23 -7.26 -19.51
CA MET A 39 -15.90 -7.57 -20.05
C MET A 39 -15.63 -6.92 -21.41
N SER A 40 -16.66 -6.40 -22.08
CA SER A 40 -16.54 -5.65 -23.34
C SER A 40 -16.40 -4.14 -23.13
N GLY A 41 -16.48 -3.66 -21.88
CA GLY A 41 -16.44 -2.25 -21.52
C GLY A 41 -17.78 -1.53 -21.67
N THR A 42 -18.88 -2.28 -21.86
CA THR A 42 -20.23 -1.71 -21.95
C THR A 42 -20.79 -1.48 -20.55
N VAL A 43 -21.45 -0.34 -20.34
CA VAL A 43 -22.11 -0.01 -19.08
C VAL A 43 -23.30 -0.92 -18.85
N THR A 44 -23.31 -1.66 -17.74
CA THR A 44 -24.44 -2.53 -17.37
C THR A 44 -25.34 -1.90 -16.32
N ASP A 45 -24.76 -1.14 -15.39
CA ASP A 45 -25.50 -0.46 -14.32
C ASP A 45 -25.01 0.99 -14.14
N THR A 46 -25.95 1.86 -13.79
CA THR A 46 -25.71 3.27 -13.50
C THR A 46 -26.29 3.69 -12.16
N VAL A 47 -25.81 4.84 -11.66
CA VAL A 47 -26.33 5.51 -10.47
C VAL A 47 -26.57 6.99 -10.77
N ALA A 48 -27.66 7.53 -10.23
CA ALA A 48 -27.99 8.94 -10.41
C ALA A 48 -26.94 9.86 -9.75
N LYS A 49 -26.64 10.97 -10.44
CA LYS A 49 -25.72 12.01 -9.96
C LYS A 49 -26.22 12.60 -8.65
N SER A 50 -25.33 12.59 -7.66
CA SER A 50 -25.49 13.32 -6.41
C SER A 50 -24.13 13.75 -5.88
N PRO A 51 -24.04 14.76 -5.00
CA PRO A 51 -22.77 15.17 -4.41
C PRO A 51 -22.07 14.02 -3.68
N ARG A 52 -22.85 13.15 -3.01
CA ARG A 52 -22.35 11.97 -2.30
C ARG A 52 -21.69 10.96 -3.24
N VAL A 53 -22.33 10.66 -4.37
CA VAL A 53 -21.79 9.73 -5.38
C VAL A 53 -20.48 10.25 -5.97
N VAL A 54 -20.44 11.53 -6.35
CA VAL A 54 -19.25 12.10 -7.01
C VAL A 54 -18.06 12.24 -6.05
N LEU A 55 -18.32 12.44 -4.76
CA LEU A 55 -17.27 12.51 -3.73
C LEU A 55 -16.72 11.15 -3.32
N LEU A 56 -17.36 10.03 -3.69
CA LEU A 56 -16.93 8.69 -3.29
C LEU A 56 -15.48 8.40 -3.70
N LEU A 57 -15.13 8.65 -4.97
CA LEU A 57 -13.78 8.40 -5.49
C LEU A 57 -12.71 9.30 -4.81
N PRO A 58 -12.89 10.64 -4.69
CA PRO A 58 -11.99 11.46 -3.88
C PRO A 58 -11.84 10.98 -2.43
N MET A 59 -12.91 10.55 -1.78
CA MET A 59 -12.84 10.06 -0.40
C MET A 59 -12.08 8.72 -0.30
N MET A 60 -12.27 7.81 -1.26
CA MET A 60 -11.46 6.60 -1.37
C MET A 60 -9.99 6.91 -1.62
N GLN A 61 -9.70 7.90 -2.47
CA GLN A 61 -8.33 8.38 -2.73
C GLN A 61 -7.68 8.92 -1.45
N LEU A 62 -8.40 9.71 -0.63
CA LEU A 62 -7.91 10.17 0.67
C LEU A 62 -7.67 9.02 1.65
N GLY A 63 -8.61 8.07 1.73
CA GLY A 63 -8.47 6.86 2.54
C GLY A 63 -7.25 6.03 2.13
N MET A 64 -6.99 5.92 0.83
CA MET A 64 -5.81 5.25 0.28
C MET A 64 -4.52 5.95 0.73
N ILE A 65 -4.44 7.28 0.62
CA ILE A 65 -3.27 8.05 1.08
C ILE A 65 -3.03 7.81 2.57
N ALA A 66 -4.09 7.88 3.39
CA ALA A 66 -4.00 7.63 4.82
C ALA A 66 -3.50 6.20 5.12
N LEU A 67 -3.97 5.20 4.37
CA LEU A 67 -3.50 3.82 4.47
C LEU A 67 -2.01 3.71 4.15
N PHE A 68 -1.51 4.33 3.09
CA PHE A 68 -0.09 4.29 2.74
C PHE A 68 0.81 5.06 3.72
N ILE A 69 0.31 6.16 4.31
CA ILE A 69 0.98 6.83 5.44
C ILE A 69 1.08 5.87 6.63
N PHE A 70 0.00 5.15 6.93
CA PHE A 70 -0.01 4.14 7.99
C PHE A 70 0.94 2.97 7.69
N ILE A 71 0.99 2.47 6.46
CA ILE A 71 1.97 1.45 6.04
C ILE A 71 3.39 1.99 6.24
N ASN A 72 3.67 3.24 5.88
CA ASN A 72 4.97 3.85 6.13
C ASN A 72 5.32 3.90 7.63
N PHE A 73 4.33 4.19 8.48
CA PHE A 73 4.45 4.10 9.94
C PHE A 73 4.74 2.67 10.42
N VAL A 74 4.08 1.66 9.85
CA VAL A 74 4.35 0.24 10.15
C VAL A 74 5.80 -0.12 9.82
N ILE A 75 6.28 0.25 8.62
CA ILE A 75 7.68 0.09 8.21
C ILE A 75 8.60 0.88 9.14
N ALA A 76 8.16 2.02 9.67
CA ALA A 76 8.92 2.84 10.63
C ALA A 76 9.10 2.14 11.99
N ARG A 77 8.13 1.31 12.40
CA ARG A 77 8.06 0.70 13.74
C ARG A 77 8.31 -0.81 13.78
N SER A 78 8.48 -1.46 12.64
CA SER A 78 8.72 -2.91 12.59
C SER A 78 10.03 -3.31 13.27
N LYS A 79 10.00 -4.44 13.98
CA LYS A 79 11.20 -5.06 14.60
C LYS A 79 12.31 -5.24 13.56
N GLN A 80 13.56 -5.03 14.00
CA GLN A 80 14.75 -5.32 13.21
C GLN A 80 15.33 -6.66 13.65
N THR A 81 15.53 -7.58 12.71
CA THR A 81 16.28 -8.82 12.95
C THR A 81 17.75 -8.56 12.68
N VAL A 82 18.57 -8.52 13.72
CA VAL A 82 20.02 -8.28 13.65
C VAL A 82 20.75 -9.61 13.77
N GLU A 83 21.71 -9.85 12.88
CA GLU A 83 22.59 -11.01 12.95
C GLU A 83 23.61 -10.86 14.09
N ASN A 84 23.81 -11.93 14.87
CA ASN A 84 24.79 -11.94 15.94
C ASN A 84 26.24 -11.97 15.42
N GLU A 85 26.48 -12.58 14.25
CA GLU A 85 27.82 -12.73 13.67
C GLU A 85 28.35 -11.42 13.04
N ASN A 86 27.47 -10.61 12.43
CA ASN A 86 27.83 -9.33 11.80
C ASN A 86 26.75 -8.25 12.06
N PRO A 87 26.66 -7.74 13.29
CA PRO A 87 25.56 -6.87 13.71
C PRO A 87 25.51 -5.54 12.94
N THR A 88 26.66 -4.95 12.62
CA THR A 88 26.74 -3.65 11.91
C THR A 88 26.20 -3.72 10.49
N ASP A 89 26.52 -4.79 9.77
CA ASP A 89 26.10 -4.95 8.37
C ASP A 89 24.65 -5.39 8.26
N SER A 90 24.21 -6.28 9.14
CA SER A 90 22.81 -6.67 9.24
C SER A 90 21.91 -5.45 9.54
N LEU A 91 22.33 -4.57 10.45
CA LEU A 91 21.62 -3.31 10.70
C LEU A 91 21.55 -2.41 9.46
N LYS A 92 22.66 -2.26 8.72
CA LYS A 92 22.68 -1.49 7.46
C LYS A 92 21.73 -2.07 6.41
N ARG A 93 21.72 -3.40 6.20
CA ARG A 93 20.77 -4.07 5.27
C ARG A 93 19.33 -3.79 5.64
N ASN A 94 18.98 -3.99 6.91
CA ASN A 94 17.64 -3.73 7.43
C ASN A 94 17.23 -2.26 7.24
N MET A 95 18.13 -1.32 7.50
CA MET A 95 17.86 0.11 7.31
C MET A 95 17.62 0.46 5.84
N LEU A 96 18.43 -0.06 4.93
CA LEU A 96 18.28 0.14 3.49
C LEU A 96 17.01 -0.53 2.97
N PHE A 97 16.72 -1.77 3.38
CA PHE A 97 15.49 -2.47 3.04
C PHE A 97 14.27 -1.62 3.39
N ARG A 98 14.22 -1.10 4.62
CA ARG A 98 13.12 -0.23 5.07
C ARG A 98 13.01 1.06 4.26
N GLN A 99 14.11 1.72 3.94
CA GLN A 99 14.10 2.91 3.09
C GLN A 99 13.60 2.59 1.68
N ILE A 100 14.07 1.49 1.07
CA ILE A 100 13.67 1.07 -0.28
C ILE A 100 12.18 0.70 -0.30
N SER A 101 11.71 -0.10 0.65
CA SER A 101 10.29 -0.47 0.73
C SER A 101 9.41 0.74 0.99
N SER A 102 9.83 1.66 1.86
CA SER A 102 9.12 2.91 2.14
C SER A 102 9.00 3.79 0.89
N LYS A 103 10.07 3.92 0.08
CA LYS A 103 10.04 4.58 -1.24
C LYS A 103 9.09 3.87 -2.21
N ALA A 104 9.17 2.55 -2.30
CA ALA A 104 8.32 1.77 -3.18
C ALA A 104 6.83 1.93 -2.83
N MET A 105 6.49 1.94 -1.54
CA MET A 105 5.12 2.18 -1.07
C MET A 105 4.62 3.56 -1.47
N LEU A 106 5.44 4.61 -1.38
CA LEU A 106 5.06 5.94 -1.85
C LEU A 106 4.81 5.97 -3.37
N ILE A 107 5.67 5.32 -4.16
CA ILE A 107 5.52 5.25 -5.62
C ILE A 107 4.20 4.54 -5.97
N MET A 108 3.93 3.38 -5.35
CA MET A 108 2.67 2.65 -5.55
C MET A 108 1.45 3.48 -5.13
N CYS A 109 1.52 4.17 -3.99
CA CYS A 109 0.46 5.09 -3.55
C CYS A 109 0.20 6.16 -4.60
N THR A 110 1.26 6.77 -5.14
CA THR A 110 1.14 7.86 -6.13
C THR A 110 0.52 7.35 -7.43
N ILE A 111 0.94 6.18 -7.92
CA ILE A 111 0.35 5.54 -9.11
C ILE A 111 -1.16 5.31 -8.90
N MET A 112 -1.54 4.68 -7.78
CA MET A 112 -2.96 4.40 -7.50
C MET A 112 -3.79 5.68 -7.35
N VAL A 113 -3.23 6.72 -6.71
CA VAL A 113 -3.89 8.03 -6.57
C VAL A 113 -4.06 8.71 -7.94
N ILE A 114 -3.15 8.51 -8.89
CA ILE A 114 -3.30 8.94 -10.28
C ILE A 114 -4.42 8.16 -10.97
N ASP A 115 -4.52 6.83 -10.77
CA ASP A 115 -5.61 6.03 -11.34
C ASP A 115 -6.99 6.56 -10.88
N PHE A 116 -7.14 6.92 -9.59
CA PHE A 116 -8.35 7.56 -9.07
C PHE A 116 -8.64 8.92 -9.72
N LEU A 117 -7.61 9.74 -9.95
CA LEU A 117 -7.77 11.02 -10.66
C LEU A 117 -8.28 10.78 -12.09
N ILE A 118 -7.67 9.84 -12.82
CA ILE A 118 -8.05 9.52 -14.20
C ILE A 118 -9.48 8.99 -14.25
N MET A 119 -9.84 8.08 -13.36
CA MET A 119 -11.20 7.58 -13.21
C MET A 119 -12.19 8.73 -12.98
N GLN A 120 -11.87 9.64 -12.06
CA GLN A 120 -12.71 10.82 -11.78
C GLN A 120 -12.90 11.70 -13.01
N VAL A 121 -11.83 11.98 -13.76
CA VAL A 121 -11.88 12.80 -14.98
C VAL A 121 -12.72 12.12 -16.07
N VAL A 122 -12.51 10.82 -16.31
CA VAL A 122 -13.26 10.05 -17.31
C VAL A 122 -14.75 10.07 -17.00
N THR A 123 -15.12 9.85 -15.74
CA THR A 123 -16.51 9.84 -15.29
C THR A 123 -17.16 11.22 -15.36
N LEU A 124 -16.48 12.29 -14.91
CA LEU A 124 -17.04 13.65 -14.90
C LEU A 124 -17.21 14.24 -16.30
N LEU A 125 -16.30 13.90 -17.22
CA LEU A 125 -16.30 14.46 -18.57
C LEU A 125 -16.90 13.52 -19.63
N ALA A 126 -17.45 12.37 -19.21
CA ALA A 126 -17.98 11.33 -20.09
C ALA A 126 -16.98 10.91 -21.19
N LEU A 127 -15.70 10.78 -20.82
CA LEU A 127 -14.66 10.35 -21.76
C LEU A 127 -14.77 8.84 -22.04
N PRO A 128 -14.14 8.34 -23.12
CA PRO A 128 -14.16 6.92 -23.43
C PRO A 128 -13.56 6.07 -22.30
N ALA A 129 -14.21 4.96 -21.96
CA ALA A 129 -13.80 4.10 -20.85
C ALA A 129 -12.43 3.42 -21.10
N GLU A 130 -11.96 3.34 -22.35
CA GLU A 130 -10.65 2.75 -22.66
C GLU A 130 -9.50 3.52 -22.03
N TRP A 131 -9.61 4.84 -21.83
CA TRP A 131 -8.59 5.64 -21.16
C TRP A 131 -8.36 5.17 -19.73
N MET A 132 -9.44 4.86 -19.00
CA MET A 132 -9.37 4.28 -17.66
C MET A 132 -8.79 2.86 -17.69
N MET A 133 -9.24 2.00 -18.60
CA MET A 133 -8.73 0.62 -18.69
C MET A 133 -7.24 0.56 -19.01
N VAL A 134 -6.79 1.32 -20.00
CA VAL A 134 -5.38 1.36 -20.43
C VAL A 134 -4.49 1.85 -19.28
N THR A 135 -4.90 2.89 -18.57
CA THR A 135 -4.12 3.43 -17.45
C THR A 135 -4.05 2.46 -16.28
N MET A 136 -5.17 1.80 -15.93
CA MET A 136 -5.16 0.72 -14.92
C MET A 136 -4.25 -0.44 -15.31
N ILE A 137 -4.26 -0.88 -16.57
CA ILE A 137 -3.38 -1.96 -17.06
C ILE A 137 -1.90 -1.55 -16.92
N ILE A 138 -1.56 -0.33 -17.33
CA ILE A 138 -0.19 0.20 -17.20
C ILE A 138 0.23 0.23 -15.72
N SER A 139 -0.63 0.76 -14.85
CA SER A 139 -0.40 0.83 -13.41
C SER A 139 -0.16 -0.55 -12.80
N VAL A 140 -1.00 -1.55 -13.16
CA VAL A 140 -0.82 -2.94 -12.73
C VAL A 140 0.53 -3.51 -13.19
N VAL A 141 0.89 -3.33 -14.46
CA VAL A 141 2.17 -3.82 -15.00
C VAL A 141 3.35 -3.18 -14.28
N LEU A 142 3.32 -1.86 -14.06
CA LEU A 142 4.38 -1.13 -13.34
C LEU A 142 4.53 -1.60 -11.89
N ILE A 143 3.41 -1.80 -11.18
CA ILE A 143 3.41 -2.25 -9.79
C ILE A 143 3.93 -3.69 -9.70
N LEU A 144 3.48 -4.59 -10.57
CA LEU A 144 3.94 -5.98 -10.61
C LEU A 144 5.43 -6.04 -10.93
N PHE A 145 5.87 -5.34 -11.97
CA PHE A 145 7.27 -5.27 -12.35
C PHE A 145 8.13 -4.72 -11.21
N GLY A 146 7.73 -3.62 -10.58
CA GLY A 146 8.41 -3.04 -9.42
C GLY A 146 8.50 -4.03 -8.25
N THR A 147 7.43 -4.75 -7.96
CA THR A 147 7.40 -5.75 -6.87
C THR A 147 8.33 -6.93 -7.16
N VAL A 148 8.34 -7.43 -8.40
CA VAL A 148 9.27 -8.48 -8.83
C VAL A 148 10.71 -8.00 -8.75
N LEU A 149 11.00 -6.77 -9.20
CA LEU A 149 12.34 -6.18 -9.08
C LEU A 149 12.79 -6.09 -7.62
N LEU A 150 11.93 -5.67 -6.70
CA LEU A 150 12.25 -5.64 -5.27
C LEU A 150 12.52 -7.05 -4.73
N ALA A 151 11.70 -8.03 -5.08
CA ALA A 151 11.91 -9.43 -4.69
C ALA A 151 13.24 -9.97 -5.21
N VAL A 152 13.60 -9.66 -6.45
CA VAL A 152 14.79 -10.19 -7.10
C VAL A 152 16.06 -9.49 -6.63
N LYS A 153 16.06 -8.15 -6.53
CA LYS A 153 17.25 -7.33 -6.24
C LYS A 153 17.48 -7.09 -4.75
N VAL A 154 16.42 -6.93 -3.97
CA VAL A 154 16.52 -6.60 -2.54
C VAL A 154 16.33 -7.84 -1.68
N GLY A 155 15.41 -8.72 -2.08
CA GLY A 155 15.06 -9.92 -1.32
C GLY A 155 14.33 -9.60 -0.01
N GLN A 156 14.00 -10.65 0.73
CA GLN A 156 13.34 -10.54 2.02
C GLN A 156 14.31 -9.96 3.06
N GLY A 157 13.89 -8.92 3.79
CA GLY A 157 14.71 -8.25 4.82
C GLY A 157 16.00 -7.61 4.29
N GLY A 158 16.14 -7.42 2.97
CA GLY A 158 17.38 -6.93 2.36
C GLY A 158 18.46 -8.00 2.16
N SER A 159 18.12 -9.29 2.27
CA SER A 159 19.05 -10.42 2.16
C SER A 159 19.87 -10.49 0.86
N ARG A 160 19.41 -9.84 -0.22
CA ARG A 160 20.12 -9.82 -1.52
C ARG A 160 20.94 -8.55 -1.74
N LEU A 161 20.98 -7.63 -0.78
CA LEU A 161 21.82 -6.44 -0.83
C LEU A 161 23.29 -6.81 -0.56
N LYS A 162 24.14 -6.66 -1.57
CA LYS A 162 25.59 -6.87 -1.46
C LYS A 162 26.30 -5.58 -1.06
N PHE A 163 27.30 -5.68 -0.19
CA PHE A 163 28.22 -4.59 0.15
C PHE A 163 29.64 -4.98 -0.29
N ALA A 164 30.46 -3.99 -0.65
CA ALA A 164 31.75 -4.19 -1.31
C ALA A 164 32.75 -5.04 -0.52
N ASP A 165 32.61 -5.09 0.82
CA ASP A 165 33.59 -5.70 1.72
C ASP A 165 33.22 -7.12 2.19
N GLN A 166 32.27 -7.81 1.54
CA GLN A 166 31.83 -9.15 1.98
C GLN A 166 32.31 -10.30 1.06
N PRO A 167 32.97 -11.34 1.62
CA PRO A 167 33.25 -12.56 0.88
C PRO A 167 31.95 -13.30 0.51
N ASP A 168 31.92 -13.90 -0.68
CA ASP A 168 30.79 -14.73 -1.11
C ASP A 168 30.61 -15.91 -0.14
N GLY A 169 29.41 -16.05 0.45
CA GLY A 169 29.05 -17.22 1.27
C GLY A 169 28.75 -16.97 2.75
N VAL A 170 28.64 -15.72 3.21
CA VAL A 170 28.16 -15.45 4.59
C VAL A 170 26.78 -16.09 4.79
N ASN A 171 26.71 -16.98 5.78
CA ASN A 171 25.57 -17.82 6.09
C ASN A 171 24.28 -16.99 6.19
N LYS A 172 23.21 -17.47 5.53
CA LYS A 172 21.89 -16.87 5.68
C LYS A 172 21.46 -16.99 7.14
N PRO A 173 20.91 -15.94 7.76
CA PRO A 173 20.48 -16.01 9.14
C PRO A 173 19.46 -17.13 9.32
N ILE A 174 19.74 -18.07 10.22
CA ILE A 174 18.73 -18.95 10.77
C ILE A 174 17.88 -18.08 11.71
N ARG A 175 16.65 -17.75 11.29
CA ARG A 175 15.71 -17.03 12.15
C ARG A 175 15.29 -17.95 13.30
N ASP A 176 15.82 -17.67 14.50
CA ASP A 176 15.47 -18.39 15.75
C ASP A 176 13.99 -18.18 16.18
N ASP A 177 13.28 -17.28 15.49
CA ASP A 177 11.86 -17.00 15.72
C ASP A 177 10.90 -18.05 15.11
N ASP A 178 11.41 -19.09 14.43
CA ASP A 178 10.58 -20.07 13.70
C ASP A 178 9.56 -20.80 14.59
N SER A 179 9.86 -20.98 15.88
CA SER A 179 8.96 -21.58 16.89
C SER A 179 7.69 -20.75 17.18
N PHE A 180 7.73 -19.44 16.89
CA PHE A 180 6.63 -18.51 17.09
C PHE A 180 5.69 -18.39 15.87
N TRP A 181 6.03 -18.99 14.73
CA TRP A 181 5.17 -19.03 13.55
C TRP A 181 4.20 -20.23 13.61
N LYS A 182 2.91 -19.94 13.85
CA LYS A 182 1.82 -20.92 13.87
C LYS A 182 1.25 -21.10 12.46
N ALA A 183 1.00 -22.35 12.08
CA ALA A 183 0.58 -22.74 10.72
C ALA A 183 1.46 -22.15 9.60
N GLY A 184 2.72 -21.83 9.91
CA GLY A 184 3.68 -21.25 8.97
C GLY A 184 3.50 -19.78 8.60
N VAL A 185 2.39 -19.13 8.98
CA VAL A 185 2.06 -17.74 8.55
C VAL A 185 1.59 -16.82 9.67
N ILE A 186 1.11 -17.34 10.79
CA ILE A 186 0.61 -16.54 11.92
C ILE A 186 1.74 -16.36 12.92
N TYR A 187 2.21 -15.14 13.14
CA TYR A 187 3.21 -14.87 14.18
C TYR A 187 2.53 -14.69 15.54
N PHE A 188 2.95 -15.47 16.54
CA PHE A 188 2.42 -15.42 17.90
C PHE A 188 3.56 -15.51 18.92
N ASN A 189 4.00 -14.36 19.43
CA ASN A 189 5.01 -14.28 20.50
C ASN A 189 4.60 -13.29 21.59
N ARG A 190 4.21 -13.79 22.78
CA ARG A 190 3.84 -12.96 23.94
C ARG A 190 5.02 -12.19 24.54
N ASN A 191 6.23 -12.68 24.35
CA ASN A 191 7.45 -12.08 24.89
C ASN A 191 8.02 -11.00 23.96
N ASP A 192 7.65 -11.01 22.68
CA ASP A 192 8.08 -9.98 21.71
C ASP A 192 7.18 -8.74 21.80
N PRO A 193 7.66 -7.58 22.29
CA PRO A 193 6.86 -6.36 22.41
C PRO A 193 6.49 -5.75 21.05
N ALA A 194 7.13 -6.17 19.96
CA ALA A 194 6.83 -5.65 18.63
C ALA A 194 5.41 -6.05 18.19
N LEU A 195 4.63 -5.05 17.79
CA LEU A 195 3.34 -5.26 17.14
C LEU A 195 3.52 -5.67 15.68
N PHE A 196 4.47 -5.06 14.97
CA PHE A 196 4.72 -5.33 13.55
C PHE A 196 6.04 -6.08 13.36
N VAL A 197 5.98 -7.19 12.64
CA VAL A 197 7.11 -8.06 12.36
C VAL A 197 7.18 -8.35 10.86
N GLU A 198 8.37 -8.62 10.35
CA GLU A 198 8.50 -9.01 8.94
C GLU A 198 7.85 -10.38 8.70
N LYS A 199 7.25 -10.58 7.51
CA LYS A 199 6.68 -11.87 7.12
C LYS A 199 7.76 -12.97 7.13
N ARG A 200 7.34 -14.22 7.38
CA ARG A 200 8.20 -15.41 7.28
C ARG A 200 8.62 -15.71 5.85
N PHE A 201 7.72 -15.48 4.89
CA PHE A 201 7.97 -15.69 3.46
C PHE A 201 7.56 -14.46 2.66
N GLY A 202 8.34 -14.14 1.63
CA GLY A 202 8.08 -13.02 0.72
C GLY A 202 8.46 -11.66 1.30
N ILE A 203 7.97 -10.59 0.66
CA ILE A 203 8.20 -9.20 1.10
C ILE A 203 6.98 -8.70 1.88
N GLY A 204 7.24 -8.03 2.99
CA GLY A 204 6.24 -7.26 3.72
C GLY A 204 6.24 -7.55 5.21
N TRP A 205 5.23 -7.02 5.89
CA TRP A 205 5.05 -7.09 7.33
C TRP A 205 3.75 -7.80 7.68
N THR A 206 3.73 -8.37 8.88
CA THR A 206 2.56 -8.95 9.53
C THR A 206 2.48 -8.43 10.97
N ILE A 207 1.41 -8.79 11.67
CA ILE A 207 1.14 -8.37 13.03
C ILE A 207 1.41 -9.54 14.00
N ASN A 208 2.00 -9.24 15.15
CA ASN A 208 2.11 -10.17 16.25
C ASN A 208 0.73 -10.35 16.92
N THR A 209 0.08 -11.46 16.59
CA THR A 209 -1.29 -11.79 17.04
C THR A 209 -1.39 -12.13 18.53
N ALA A 210 -0.25 -12.24 19.23
CA ALA A 210 -0.22 -12.37 20.68
C ALA A 210 -0.53 -11.06 21.42
N ARG A 211 -0.59 -9.92 20.72
CA ARG A 211 -0.82 -8.60 21.31
C ARG A 211 -2.31 -8.21 21.24
N PRO A 212 -2.95 -7.79 22.34
CA PRO A 212 -4.34 -7.31 22.31
C PRO A 212 -4.56 -6.14 21.34
N VAL A 213 -3.56 -5.26 21.19
CA VAL A 213 -3.58 -4.13 20.25
C VAL A 213 -3.73 -4.59 18.80
N ALA A 214 -3.25 -5.79 18.44
CA ALA A 214 -3.47 -6.37 17.11
C ALA A 214 -4.96 -6.57 16.84
N TRP A 215 -5.68 -7.16 17.78
CA TRP A 215 -7.11 -7.43 17.66
C TRP A 215 -7.94 -6.15 17.68
N LEU A 216 -7.56 -5.17 18.50
CA LEU A 216 -8.19 -3.85 18.49
C LEU A 216 -8.05 -3.18 17.10
N SER A 217 -6.89 -3.29 16.45
CA SER A 217 -6.69 -2.73 15.11
C SER A 217 -7.61 -3.38 14.07
N PHE A 218 -7.85 -4.70 14.15
CA PHE A 218 -8.81 -5.37 13.27
C PHE A 218 -10.25 -4.90 13.53
N VAL A 219 -10.65 -4.79 14.80
CA VAL A 219 -11.99 -4.30 15.16
C VAL A 219 -12.22 -2.88 14.64
N ILE A 220 -11.23 -1.99 14.79
CA ILE A 220 -11.32 -0.62 14.27
C ILE A 220 -11.48 -0.60 12.75
N ILE A 221 -10.69 -1.39 12.01
CA ILE A 221 -10.79 -1.48 10.55
C ILE A 221 -12.18 -1.96 10.14
N ILE A 222 -12.71 -3.00 10.77
CA ILE A 222 -14.06 -3.52 10.48
C ILE A 222 -15.12 -2.46 10.79
N ALA A 223 -15.01 -1.77 11.93
CA ALA A 223 -15.96 -0.72 12.30
C ALA A 223 -15.95 0.44 11.29
N VAL A 224 -14.79 0.86 10.80
CA VAL A 224 -14.66 1.88 9.76
C VAL A 224 -15.30 1.44 8.44
N ILE A 225 -15.09 0.18 8.03
CA ILE A 225 -15.72 -0.37 6.82
C ILE A 225 -17.24 -0.34 6.95
N ILE A 226 -17.79 -0.83 8.07
CA ILE A 226 -19.24 -0.81 8.33
C ILE A 226 -19.78 0.61 8.31
N LEU A 227 -19.08 1.54 8.96
CA LEU A 227 -19.48 2.95 8.98
C LEU A 227 -19.53 3.54 7.56
N ILE A 228 -18.52 3.29 6.73
CA ILE A 228 -18.49 3.74 5.34
C ILE A 228 -19.65 3.14 4.56
N SER A 229 -19.92 1.84 4.69
CA SER A 229 -21.04 1.17 4.00
C SER A 229 -22.43 1.66 4.42
N ILE A 230 -22.56 2.26 5.61
CA ILE A 230 -23.82 2.89 6.04
C ILE A 230 -23.90 4.33 5.53
N LEU A 231 -22.76 5.03 5.53
CA LEU A 231 -22.65 6.44 5.13
C LEU A 231 -22.59 6.66 3.62
N PHE A 232 -22.27 5.63 2.82
CA PHE A 232 -22.17 5.67 1.36
C PHE A 232 -23.02 4.57 0.74
#